data_AF-A0A5D0GVM1-F1
#
_entry.id   AF-A0A5D0GVM1-F1
#
_cell.length_a   1.000
_cell.length_b   1.000
_cell.length_c   1.000
_cell.angle_alpha   90.00
_cell.angle_beta   90.00
_cell.angle_gamma   90.00
#
_symmetry.space_group_name_H-M   'P 1'
#
loop_
_entity.id
_entity.type
_entity.pdbx_description
1 polymer ?
#
loop_
_entity_poly.entity_id
_entity_poly.type
_entity_poly.pdbx_seq_one_letter_code
_entity_poly.pdbx_strand_id
1 'polypeptide(L)'
;LRDAYHPLLYLNNVAKNEETFPQTIELKQNSRIIVISGPNAGGKSITLKTIGLLQVMLQSGILIPVHERSKVCIFDRVLSDIGDNQSIENHLSTYSYRLKQMNYFLRKCN
;
A
#
# COMPACT_ATOMS: atom_id res chain seq x y z
N LEU A 1 -0.23 -9.93 -7.53
CA LEU A 1 -0.59 -10.53 -6.22
C LEU A 1 -1.95 -11.19 -6.31
N ARG A 2 -2.07 -12.46 -5.94
CA ARG A 2 -3.35 -13.20 -5.88
C ARG A 2 -3.65 -13.56 -4.44
N ASP A 3 -4.91 -13.41 -4.07
CA ASP A 3 -5.44 -13.64 -2.73
C ASP A 3 -4.52 -13.13 -1.60
N ALA A 4 -4.14 -11.86 -1.71
CA ALA A 4 -3.21 -11.23 -0.78
C ALA A 4 -3.95 -10.72 0.46
N TYR A 5 -3.41 -11.07 1.64
CA TYR A 5 -3.93 -10.60 2.91
C TYR A 5 -3.05 -9.49 3.48
N HIS A 6 -3.65 -8.49 4.13
CA HIS A 6 -2.89 -7.53 4.92
C HIS A 6 -2.45 -8.21 6.24
N PRO A 7 -1.15 -8.43 6.50
CA PRO A 7 -0.68 -9.28 7.60
C PRO A 7 -1.23 -8.86 8.97
N LEU A 8 -1.17 -7.57 9.30
CA LEU A 8 -1.66 -7.08 10.59
C LEU A 8 -3.18 -7.10 10.71
N LEU A 9 -3.91 -6.95 9.60
CA LEU A 9 -5.37 -7.01 9.62
C LEU A 9 -5.80 -8.46 9.82
N TYR A 10 -5.16 -9.38 9.10
CA TYR A 10 -5.37 -10.81 9.25
C TYR A 10 -5.17 -11.27 10.69
N LEU A 11 -4.03 -10.91 11.31
CA LEU A 11 -3.76 -11.26 12.71
C LEU A 11 -4.78 -10.67 13.69
N ASN A 12 -5.16 -9.40 13.50
CA ASN A 12 -6.15 -8.74 14.33
C ASN A 12 -7.55 -9.38 14.21
N ASN A 13 -7.96 -9.71 12.99
CA ASN A 13 -9.25 -10.34 12.74
C ASN A 13 -9.28 -11.79 13.27
N VAL A 14 -8.18 -12.54 13.12
CA VAL A 14 -8.03 -13.87 13.77
C VAL A 14 -8.22 -13.77 15.27
N ALA A 15 -7.60 -12.79 15.94
CA ALA A 15 -7.77 -12.58 17.38
C ALA A 15 -9.22 -12.23 17.77
N LYS A 16 -9.99 -11.65 16.86
CA LYS A 16 -11.40 -11.26 17.05
C LYS A 16 -12.40 -12.30 16.55
N ASN A 17 -11.95 -13.43 15.99
CA ASN A 17 -12.79 -14.38 15.25
C ASN A 17 -13.60 -13.71 14.12
N GLU A 18 -13.01 -12.72 13.45
CA GLU A 18 -13.57 -12.05 12.28
C GLU A 18 -12.96 -12.60 10.99
N GLU A 19 -13.76 -12.67 9.93
CA GLU A 19 -13.27 -13.05 8.61
C GLU A 19 -12.40 -11.93 8.03
N THR A 20 -11.32 -12.30 7.35
CA THR A 20 -10.50 -11.36 6.56
C THR A 20 -10.67 -11.71 5.09
N PHE A 21 -11.03 -10.73 4.27
CA PHE A 21 -11.17 -10.93 2.83
C PHE A 21 -9.85 -10.63 2.11
N PRO A 22 -9.36 -11.55 1.26
CA PRO A 22 -8.15 -11.33 0.48
C PRO A 22 -8.38 -10.36 -0.68
N GLN A 23 -7.28 -9.86 -1.24
CA GLN A 23 -7.28 -8.94 -2.37
C GLN A 23 -6.40 -9.46 -3.51
N THR A 24 -6.94 -9.47 -4.72
CA THR A 24 -6.18 -9.80 -5.93
C THR A 24 -5.90 -8.52 -6.71
N ILE A 25 -4.61 -8.25 -6.94
CA ILE A 25 -4.12 -7.05 -7.62
C ILE A 25 -3.17 -7.46 -8.75
N GLU A 26 -3.42 -6.93 -9.94
CA GLU A 26 -2.61 -7.16 -11.14
C GLU A 26 -2.10 -5.83 -11.71
N LEU A 27 -0.78 -5.75 -11.93
CA LEU A 27 -0.13 -4.71 -12.73
C LEU A 27 0.41 -5.35 -14.00
N LYS A 28 0.05 -4.79 -15.16
CA LYS A 28 0.52 -5.29 -16.46
C LYS A 28 1.62 -4.36 -16.96
N GLN A 29 2.54 -4.88 -17.78
CA GLN A 29 3.64 -4.07 -18.33
C GLN A 29 3.16 -2.81 -19.07
N ASN A 30 2.02 -2.91 -19.76
CA ASN A 30 1.39 -1.82 -20.52
C ASN A 30 0.35 -1.02 -19.70
N SER A 31 0.08 -1.42 -18.46
CA SER A 31 -0.86 -0.75 -17.55
C SER A 31 -0.26 -0.70 -16.14
N ARG A 32 0.60 0.30 -15.94
CA ARG A 32 1.39 0.49 -14.71
C ARG A 32 0.72 1.39 -13.67
N ILE A 33 -0.48 1.88 -13.97
CA ILE A 33 -1.27 2.73 -13.07
C ILE A 33 -2.52 1.96 -12.68
N ILE A 34 -2.81 1.92 -11.38
CA ILE A 34 -4.06 1.41 -10.83
C ILE A 34 -4.79 2.57 -10.17
N VAL A 35 -6.05 2.76 -10.54
CA VAL A 35 -6.95 3.71 -9.89
C VAL A 35 -7.93 2.90 -9.03
N ILE A 36 -7.97 3.19 -7.73
CA ILE A 36 -8.90 2.56 -6.78
C ILE A 36 -9.93 3.61 -6.36
N SER A 37 -11.19 3.39 -6.74
CA SER A 37 -12.32 4.24 -6.38
C SER A 37 -13.32 3.49 -5.48
N GLY A 38 -14.29 4.20 -4.91
CA GLY A 38 -15.32 3.64 -4.03
C GLY A 38 -15.56 4.46 -2.76
N PRO A 39 -16.55 4.10 -1.94
CA PRO A 39 -16.91 4.84 -0.73
C PRO A 39 -15.76 4.83 0.30
N ASN A 40 -15.74 5.83 1.18
CA ASN A 40 -14.84 5.83 2.34
C ASN A 40 -15.13 4.60 3.22
N ALA A 41 -14.10 4.07 3.88
CA ALA A 41 -14.10 2.75 4.54
C ALA A 41 -14.24 1.51 3.64
N GLY A 42 -14.39 1.66 2.31
CA GLY A 42 -14.41 0.53 1.36
C GLY A 42 -13.07 -0.18 1.10
N GLY A 43 -12.13 -0.11 2.05
CA GLY A 43 -10.87 -0.84 1.97
C GLY A 43 -9.77 -0.27 1.06
N LYS A 44 -9.97 0.89 0.43
CA LYS A 44 -8.98 1.51 -0.48
C LYS A 44 -7.61 1.70 0.17
N SER A 45 -7.58 2.29 1.37
CA SER A 45 -6.34 2.55 2.10
C SER A 45 -5.67 1.27 2.58
N ILE A 46 -6.45 0.23 2.96
CA ILE A 46 -5.87 -1.06 3.34
C ILE A 46 -5.27 -1.76 2.12
N THR A 47 -5.86 -1.62 0.93
CA THR A 47 -5.30 -2.14 -0.33
C THR A 47 -3.92 -1.56 -0.62
N LEU A 48 -3.77 -0.22 -0.55
CA LEU A 48 -2.48 0.42 -0.78
C LEU A 48 -1.43 0.00 0.25
N LYS A 49 -1.82 -0.06 1.53
CA LYS A 49 -0.92 -0.54 2.61
C LYS A 49 -0.52 -2.00 2.42
N THR A 50 -1.44 -2.86 1.97
CA THR A 50 -1.17 -4.27 1.69
C THR A 50 -0.09 -4.39 0.61
N ILE A 51 -0.27 -3.71 -0.53
CA ILE A 51 0.71 -3.78 -1.64
C ILE A 51 2.10 -3.33 -1.17
N GLY A 52 2.19 -2.17 -0.51
CA GLY A 52 3.48 -1.62 -0.06
C GLY A 52 4.16 -2.50 0.99
N LEU A 53 3.41 -2.96 1.99
CA LEU A 53 3.94 -3.80 3.07
C LEU A 53 4.41 -5.15 2.54
N LEU A 54 3.60 -5.84 1.72
CA LEU A 54 3.98 -7.12 1.15
C LEU A 54 5.21 -7.00 0.24
N GLN A 55 5.32 -5.90 -0.51
CA GLN A 55 6.51 -5.65 -1.34
C GLN A 55 7.78 -5.52 -0.50
N VAL A 56 7.73 -4.76 0.59
CA VAL A 56 8.87 -4.58 1.50
C VAL A 56 9.22 -5.87 2.22
N MET A 57 8.23 -6.61 2.73
CA MET A 57 8.43 -7.91 3.37
C MET A 57 9.15 -8.89 2.43
N LEU A 58 8.65 -9.04 1.21
CA LEU A 58 9.24 -9.91 0.20
C LEU A 58 10.69 -9.52 -0.12
N GLN A 59 10.96 -8.24 -0.40
CA GLN A 59 12.32 -7.77 -0.70
C GLN A 59 13.26 -7.79 0.52
N SER A 60 12.71 -8.02 1.72
CA SER A 60 13.47 -8.25 2.96
C SER A 60 13.67 -9.74 3.27
N GLY A 61 13.24 -10.64 2.38
CA GLY A 61 13.35 -12.09 2.58
C GLY A 61 12.30 -12.69 3.51
N ILE A 62 11.22 -11.97 3.80
CA ILE A 62 10.12 -12.43 4.66
C ILE A 62 9.00 -13.02 3.77
N LEU A 63 8.45 -14.16 4.19
CA LEU A 63 7.30 -14.76 3.52
C LEU A 63 6.07 -13.86 3.60
N ILE A 64 5.29 -13.83 2.52
CA ILE A 64 4.09 -12.99 2.41
C ILE A 64 2.82 -13.85 2.31
N PRO A 65 1.70 -13.45 2.95
CA PRO A 65 0.45 -14.20 2.93
C PRO A 65 -0.32 -13.97 1.62
N VAL A 66 0.04 -14.73 0.59
CA VAL A 66 -0.52 -14.67 -0.76
C VAL A 66 -0.69 -16.07 -1.34
N HIS A 67 -1.49 -16.21 -2.38
CA HIS A 67 -1.59 -17.46 -3.14
C HIS A 67 -0.25 -17.78 -3.84
N GLU A 68 0.17 -19.06 -3.87
CA GLU A 68 1.45 -19.54 -4.45
C GLU A 68 1.71 -19.09 -5.92
N ARG A 69 0.66 -19.01 -6.73
CA ARG A 69 0.68 -18.48 -8.11
C ARG A 69 0.85 -16.95 -8.20
N SER A 70 1.09 -16.25 -7.09
CA SER A 70 1.36 -14.82 -7.08
C SER A 70 2.67 -14.51 -7.78
N LYS A 71 2.66 -13.44 -8.58
CA LYS A 71 3.86 -12.84 -9.17
C LYS A 71 4.05 -11.44 -8.63
N VAL A 72 5.31 -11.10 -8.43
CA VAL A 72 5.83 -9.88 -7.81
C VAL A 72 7.11 -9.50 -8.55
N CYS A 73 7.32 -8.21 -8.75
CA CYS A 73 8.56 -7.69 -9.31
C CYS A 73 9.41 -7.06 -8.20
N ILE A 74 10.70 -6.88 -8.47
CA ILE A 74 11.60 -6.15 -7.58
C ILE A 74 11.51 -4.67 -7.96
N PHE A 75 11.35 -3.82 -6.96
CA PHE A 75 11.41 -2.37 -7.12
C PHE A 75 12.69 -1.83 -6.47
N ASP A 76 13.37 -0.93 -7.16
CA ASP A 76 14.53 -0.22 -6.60
C ASP A 76 14.13 0.71 -5.45
N ARG A 77 12.88 1.19 -5.49
CA ARG A 77 12.34 2.12 -4.49
C ARG A 77 10.84 1.92 -4.31
N VAL A 78 10.42 1.93 -3.05
CA VAL A 78 9.00 1.99 -2.66
C VAL A 78 8.78 3.35 -2.01
N LEU A 79 7.89 4.16 -2.60
CA LEU A 79 7.50 5.47 -2.09
C LEU A 79 6.01 5.45 -1.74
N SER A 80 5.64 6.04 -0.59
CA SER A 80 4.24 6.10 -0.15
C SER A 80 3.89 7.48 0.43
N ASP A 81 2.78 8.04 -0.03
CA ASP A 81 2.11 9.19 0.60
C ASP A 81 0.72 8.70 1.03
N ILE A 82 0.64 8.15 2.25
CA ILE A 82 -0.56 7.51 2.79
C ILE A 82 -0.80 8.07 4.20
N GLY A 83 -2.03 8.51 4.47
CA GLY A 83 -2.43 9.09 5.75
C GLY A 83 -2.54 10.60 5.70
N ASP A 84 -2.97 11.19 6.82
CA ASP A 84 -3.00 12.64 7.01
C ASP A 84 -1.98 12.99 8.09
N ASN A 85 -0.80 13.47 7.68
CA ASN A 85 0.19 13.99 8.60
C ASN A 85 -0.24 15.41 9.04
N GLN A 86 -1.34 15.48 9.81
CA GLN A 86 -1.70 16.70 10.52
C GLN A 86 -0.79 16.82 11.74
N SER A 87 0.43 17.35 11.55
CA SER A 87 1.25 17.79 12.68
C SER A 87 0.92 19.24 12.99
N ILE A 88 0.54 19.53 14.23
CA ILE A 88 0.51 20.90 14.76
C ILE A 88 1.90 21.57 14.67
N GLU A 89 2.97 20.77 14.63
CA GLU A 89 4.38 21.18 14.62
C GLU A 89 4.90 21.75 13.29
N ASN A 90 4.17 21.60 12.18
CA ASN A 90 4.55 22.19 10.91
C ASN A 90 3.67 23.43 10.66
N HIS A 91 4.26 24.62 10.74
CA HIS A 91 3.62 25.90 10.37
C HIS A 91 3.23 26.01 8.87
N LEU A 92 3.07 24.89 8.16
CA LEU A 92 2.67 24.79 6.76
C LEU A 92 1.20 24.38 6.69
N SER A 93 0.44 24.99 5.77
CA SER A 93 -0.89 24.50 5.43
C SER A 93 -0.82 23.08 4.89
N THR A 94 -1.85 22.26 5.15
CA THR A 94 -1.98 20.88 4.64
C THR A 94 -1.71 20.80 3.13
N TYR A 95 -2.14 21.82 2.38
CA TYR A 95 -1.91 21.92 0.94
C TYR A 95 -0.42 22.03 0.56
N SER A 96 0.33 22.93 1.18
CA SER A 96 1.75 23.12 0.90
C SER A 96 2.57 21.88 1.24
N TYR A 97 2.20 21.15 2.30
CA TYR A 97 2.81 19.86 2.64
C TYR A 97 2.61 18.82 1.53
N ARG A 98 1.37 18.67 1.02
CA ARG A 98 1.07 17.74 -0.08
C ARG A 98 1.86 18.06 -1.35
N LEU A 99 1.95 19.33 -1.74
CA LEU A 99 2.77 19.74 -2.88
C LEU A 99 4.26 19.43 -2.69
N LYS A 100 4.79 19.68 -1.48
CA LYS A 100 6.18 19.35 -1.15
C LYS A 100 6.42 17.84 -1.24
N GLN A 101 5.46 17.03 -0.79
CA GLN A 101 5.53 15.57 -0.87
C GLN A 101 5.47 15.07 -2.32
N MET A 102 4.60 15.65 -3.15
CA MET A 102 4.55 15.35 -4.60
C MET A 102 5.86 15.71 -5.30
N ASN A 103 6.44 16.89 -5.00
CA ASN A 103 7.74 17.28 -5.54
C ASN A 103 8.86 16.34 -5.07
N TYR A 104 8.83 15.90 -3.82
CA TYR A 104 9.76 14.88 -3.32
C TYR A 104 9.65 13.58 -4.14
N PHE A 105 8.43 13.12 -4.44
CA PHE A 105 8.21 11.95 -5.29
C PHE A 105 8.81 12.15 -6.67
N LEU A 106 8.55 13.27 -7.35
CA LEU A 106 9.10 13.54 -8.69
C LEU A 106 10.64 13.57 -8.71
N ARG A 107 11.28 14.03 -7.63
CA ARG A 107 12.75 14.05 -7.52
C ARG A 107 13.36 12.70 -7.14
N LYS A 108 12.56 11.76 -6.67
CA LYS A 108 12.99 10.47 -6.12
C LYS A 108 12.52 9.29 -6.97
N CYS A 109 11.47 9.45 -7.76
CA CYS A 109 11.19 8.57 -8.89
C CYS A 109 12.23 8.88 -9.95
N ASN A 110 12.91 7.85 -10.46
CA ASN A 110 13.81 7.98 -11.60
C ASN A 110 13.02 8.38 -12.85
#